data_AF-A0A5N6ZZT7-F1
#
_entry.id   AF-A0A5N6ZZT7-F1
#
_cell.length_a   1.000
_cell.length_b   1.000
_cell.length_c   1.000
_cell.angle_alpha   90.00
_cell.angle_beta   90.00
_cell.angle_gamma   90.00
#
_symmetry.space_group_name_H-M   'P 1'
#
loop_
_entity.id
_entity.type
_entity.pdbx_description
1 polymer ?
#
loop_
_entity_poly.entity_id
_entity_poly.type
_entity_poly.pdbx_seq_one_letter_code
_entity_poly.pdbx_strand_id
1 'polypeptide(L)'
;METLNEAVSAGDLILLYAPGHTACMLLVESSLDSQISNPKTSSITVREVKVHYRLKPGCCIVSGPDVYYNEEEDEDTSGDDTSSEGGCDISSCPLSAYVAHFPVESEVEYRVNPHGRDVLRYYWGGYCPFCYMDGWYCPGCGPAMQFPDLFGGCAVDQSCPVCYGYDFAMNDKIMLREIEEYESRLWGAKSGPAEYRAELRQEILEMVRERYELIDARRQEMGLSRYDVDDIVENWFKDDDE
;
A
#
# COMPACT_ATOMS: atom_id res chain seq x y z
N MET A 1 -6.16 -16.90 -23.64
CA MET A 1 -4.77 -16.63 -24.04
C MET A 1 -3.89 -17.78 -23.56
N GLU A 2 -2.92 -18.22 -24.37
CA GLU A 2 -2.04 -19.36 -24.04
C GLU A 2 -0.65 -18.95 -23.52
N THR A 3 -0.30 -17.67 -23.59
CA THR A 3 1.02 -17.13 -23.23
C THR A 3 0.90 -15.83 -22.44
N LEU A 4 1.88 -15.55 -21.58
CA LEU A 4 2.09 -14.21 -21.01
C LEU A 4 2.85 -13.33 -22.00
N ASN A 5 2.76 -12.01 -21.83
CA ASN A 5 3.47 -11.02 -22.65
C ASN A 5 4.86 -10.66 -22.09
N GLU A 6 5.21 -11.20 -20.93
CA GLU A 6 6.48 -10.94 -20.24
C GLU A 6 6.99 -12.23 -19.58
N ALA A 7 8.32 -12.30 -19.40
CA ALA A 7 8.96 -13.43 -18.73
C ALA A 7 8.62 -13.42 -17.23
N VAL A 8 8.54 -14.61 -16.64
CA VAL A 8 8.29 -14.78 -15.20
C VAL A 8 9.29 -15.75 -14.58
N SER A 9 9.66 -15.45 -13.34
CA SER A 9 10.55 -16.22 -12.50
C SER A 9 9.84 -16.67 -11.22
N ALA A 10 10.35 -17.73 -10.60
CA ALA A 10 9.92 -18.08 -9.24
C ALA A 10 10.18 -16.89 -8.31
N GLY A 11 9.18 -16.49 -7.52
CA GLY A 11 9.23 -15.21 -6.80
C GLY A 11 8.20 -14.20 -7.26
N ASP A 12 7.91 -14.17 -8.56
CA ASP A 12 7.05 -13.14 -9.13
C ASP A 12 5.60 -13.29 -8.69
N LEU A 13 4.92 -12.16 -8.57
CA LEU A 13 3.48 -12.11 -8.37
C LEU A 13 2.77 -11.93 -9.72
N ILE A 14 1.61 -12.53 -9.89
CA ILE A 14 0.74 -12.34 -11.04
C ILE A 14 -0.65 -11.97 -10.53
N LEU A 15 -1.09 -10.75 -10.87
CA LEU A 15 -2.47 -10.35 -10.69
C LEU A 15 -3.26 -10.76 -11.93
N LEU A 16 -4.22 -11.66 -11.71
CA LEU A 16 -5.14 -12.17 -12.71
C LEU A 16 -6.51 -11.53 -12.49
N TYR A 17 -7.06 -10.87 -13.51
CA TYR A 17 -8.38 -10.23 -13.38
C TYR A 17 -9.16 -10.26 -14.70
N ALA A 18 -10.48 -10.12 -14.58
CA ALA A 18 -11.38 -9.85 -15.70
C ALA A 18 -12.48 -8.88 -15.23
N PRO A 19 -12.95 -7.96 -16.10
CA PRO A 19 -14.01 -7.03 -15.73
C PRO A 19 -15.26 -7.75 -15.20
N GLY A 20 -15.74 -7.33 -14.03
CA GLY A 20 -16.93 -7.92 -13.39
C GLY A 20 -16.69 -9.22 -12.61
N HIS A 21 -15.43 -9.68 -12.51
CA HIS A 21 -15.06 -10.89 -11.78
C HIS A 21 -14.08 -10.58 -10.64
N THR A 22 -14.07 -11.46 -9.62
CA THR A 22 -13.09 -11.40 -8.54
C THR A 22 -11.70 -11.64 -9.09
N ALA A 23 -10.78 -10.71 -8.83
CA ALA A 23 -9.38 -10.88 -9.19
C ALA A 23 -8.67 -11.84 -8.23
N CYS A 24 -7.61 -12.49 -8.73
CA CYS A 24 -6.77 -13.40 -7.97
C CYS A 24 -5.33 -12.88 -7.96
N MET A 25 -4.64 -13.06 -6.83
CA MET A 25 -3.21 -12.85 -6.73
C MET A 25 -2.52 -14.21 -6.69
N LEU A 26 -1.56 -14.43 -7.58
CA LEU A 26 -0.90 -15.72 -7.76
C LEU A 26 0.61 -15.55 -7.56
N LEU A 27 1.23 -16.42 -6.78
CA LEU A 27 2.67 -16.50 -6.64
C LEU A 27 3.24 -17.52 -7.62
N VAL A 28 4.27 -17.13 -8.38
CA VAL A 28 4.99 -18.05 -9.26
C VAL A 28 5.93 -18.92 -8.43
N GLU A 29 5.69 -20.24 -8.45
CA GLU A 29 6.56 -21.21 -7.78
C GLU A 29 7.64 -21.74 -8.70
N SER A 30 7.30 -21.96 -9.97
CA SER A 30 8.26 -22.36 -10.98
C SER A 30 7.81 -21.96 -12.38
N SER A 31 8.79 -21.71 -13.24
CA SER A 31 8.60 -21.41 -14.65
C SER A 31 9.66 -22.18 -15.43
N LEU A 32 9.24 -23.18 -16.21
CA LEU A 32 10.17 -23.97 -17.04
C LEU A 32 10.78 -23.15 -18.19
N ASP A 33 10.15 -22.02 -18.50
CA ASP A 33 10.48 -21.13 -19.62
C ASP A 33 10.90 -19.73 -19.13
N SER A 34 11.57 -19.62 -17.97
CA SER A 34 11.86 -18.33 -17.31
C SER A 34 12.67 -17.33 -18.13
N GLN A 35 13.37 -17.78 -19.18
CA GLN A 35 14.12 -16.91 -20.11
C GLN A 35 13.34 -16.55 -21.38
N ILE A 36 12.14 -17.10 -21.59
CA ILE A 36 11.32 -16.84 -22.77
C ILE A 36 10.45 -15.63 -22.47
N SER A 37 10.45 -14.64 -23.37
CA SER A 37 9.65 -13.42 -23.24
C SER A 37 8.13 -13.64 -23.29
N ASN A 38 7.68 -14.81 -23.76
CA ASN A 38 6.28 -15.20 -23.85
C ASN A 38 6.06 -16.63 -23.35
N PRO A 39 6.23 -16.88 -22.03
CA PRO A 39 6.08 -18.23 -21.48
C PRO A 39 4.62 -18.69 -21.59
N LYS A 40 4.42 -20.00 -21.81
CA LYS A 40 3.07 -20.57 -21.89
C LYS A 40 2.43 -20.61 -20.50
N THR A 41 1.15 -20.25 -20.39
CA THR A 41 0.45 -20.29 -19.09
C THR A 41 0.35 -21.71 -18.52
N SER A 42 0.45 -22.74 -19.36
CA SER A 42 0.50 -24.14 -18.91
C SER A 42 1.86 -24.59 -18.39
N SER A 43 2.95 -23.86 -18.67
CA SER A 43 4.32 -24.18 -18.20
C SER A 43 4.74 -23.41 -16.94
N ILE A 44 3.86 -22.54 -16.43
CA ILE A 44 4.06 -21.75 -15.21
C ILE A 44 3.22 -22.38 -14.09
N THR A 45 3.89 -22.84 -13.04
CA THR A 45 3.23 -23.35 -11.83
C THR A 45 3.06 -22.20 -10.86
N VAL A 46 1.82 -21.99 -10.42
CA VAL A 46 1.46 -20.90 -9.52
C VAL A 46 0.61 -21.40 -8.36
N ARG A 47 0.59 -20.59 -7.31
CA ARG A 47 -0.24 -20.81 -6.13
C ARG A 47 -1.01 -19.54 -5.80
N GLU A 48 -2.31 -19.65 -5.56
CA GLU A 48 -3.09 -18.50 -5.10
C GLU A 48 -2.62 -18.04 -3.72
N VAL A 49 -2.42 -16.73 -3.59
CA VAL A 49 -2.06 -16.07 -2.36
C VAL A 49 -3.10 -15.01 -2.06
N LYS A 50 -3.47 -14.89 -0.78
CA LYS A 50 -4.33 -13.80 -0.34
C LYS A 50 -3.48 -12.56 -0.07
N VAL A 51 -3.87 -11.43 -0.64
CA VAL A 51 -3.29 -10.14 -0.25
C VAL A 51 -3.91 -9.74 1.09
N HIS A 52 -3.16 -9.96 2.17
CA HIS A 52 -3.54 -9.55 3.52
C HIS A 52 -2.83 -8.26 3.89
N TYR A 53 -3.56 -7.33 4.51
CA TYR A 53 -2.97 -6.11 5.05
C TYR A 53 -2.25 -6.36 6.39
N ARG A 54 -2.39 -7.54 7.04
CA ARG A 54 -1.63 -7.99 8.25
C ARG A 54 -1.60 -9.51 8.51
N LEU A 55 -0.40 -10.03 8.80
CA LEU A 55 -0.10 -10.87 9.99
C LEU A 55 1.42 -10.99 10.31
N LYS A 56 2.35 -10.69 9.39
CA LYS A 56 3.82 -10.58 9.65
C LYS A 56 4.50 -9.58 8.69
N PRO A 57 5.72 -9.08 9.00
CA PRO A 57 6.50 -8.23 8.08
C PRO A 57 6.78 -8.94 6.76
N GLY A 58 6.71 -8.23 5.63
CA GLY A 58 6.97 -8.78 4.28
C GLY A 58 5.72 -9.15 3.45
N CYS A 59 4.51 -8.84 3.92
CA CYS A 59 3.28 -9.03 3.15
C CYS A 59 2.88 -7.72 2.46
N CYS A 60 2.95 -7.71 1.12
CA CYS A 60 2.47 -6.68 0.18
C CYS A 60 1.98 -5.37 0.81
N ILE A 61 2.95 -4.48 0.98
CA ILE A 61 2.73 -3.05 0.98
C ILE A 61 2.46 -2.65 -0.48
N VAL A 62 1.59 -1.68 -0.74
CA VAL A 62 1.25 -1.23 -2.11
C VAL A 62 2.37 -0.46 -2.81
N SER A 63 3.53 -0.31 -2.18
CA SER A 63 4.78 -0.08 -2.90
C SER A 63 5.28 -1.42 -3.43
N GLY A 64 5.53 -1.53 -4.74
CA GLY A 64 5.99 -2.76 -5.41
C GLY A 64 7.15 -3.50 -4.72
N PRO A 65 7.45 -4.73 -5.15
CA PRO A 65 7.87 -5.82 -4.27
C PRO A 65 9.27 -5.64 -3.69
N ASP A 66 9.47 -6.17 -2.48
CA ASP A 66 10.75 -6.81 -2.11
C ASP A 66 10.50 -8.18 -1.46
N VAL A 67 11.26 -9.15 -1.95
CA VAL A 67 11.16 -10.61 -1.77
C VAL A 67 12.26 -11.10 -0.83
N TYR A 68 11.97 -11.99 0.13
CA TYR A 68 12.88 -13.10 0.50
C TYR A 68 12.12 -14.32 1.05
N TYR A 69 12.61 -15.51 0.70
CA TYR A 69 12.09 -16.84 1.05
C TYR A 69 12.83 -17.49 2.24
N ASN A 70 12.10 -18.33 2.97
CA ASN A 70 12.40 -19.02 4.25
C ASN A 70 13.80 -19.66 4.42
N GLU A 71 14.29 -19.65 5.67
CA GLU A 71 14.69 -20.87 6.38
C GLU A 71 14.07 -20.85 7.80
N GLU A 72 13.53 -22.00 8.22
CA GLU A 72 12.98 -22.36 9.54
C GLU A 72 14.11 -22.31 10.61
N GLU A 73 13.97 -22.32 11.94
CA GLU A 73 13.06 -22.90 12.94
C GLU A 73 13.18 -22.04 14.22
N ASP A 74 12.17 -22.05 15.11
CA ASP A 74 12.40 -22.27 16.56
C ASP A 74 11.08 -22.18 17.36
N GLU A 75 10.71 -23.36 17.85
CA GLU A 75 10.21 -23.72 19.17
C GLU A 75 9.04 -22.93 19.83
N ASP A 76 7.95 -23.69 19.97
CA ASP A 76 7.10 -23.81 21.16
C ASP A 76 6.58 -22.53 21.84
N THR A 77 5.28 -22.29 21.71
CA THR A 77 4.41 -22.43 22.90
C THR A 77 2.94 -22.65 22.53
N SER A 78 2.41 -23.70 23.13
CA SER A 78 1.03 -24.19 23.13
C SER A 78 -0.07 -23.15 23.30
N GLY A 79 -1.12 -23.26 22.49
CA GLY A 79 -2.43 -22.65 22.71
C GLY A 79 -3.46 -23.26 21.77
N ASP A 80 -4.10 -24.33 22.24
CA ASP A 80 -5.25 -24.98 21.62
C ASP A 80 -6.44 -24.00 21.61
N ASP A 81 -6.94 -23.67 20.42
CA ASP A 81 -8.32 -23.24 20.24
C ASP A 81 -8.79 -23.65 18.84
N THR A 82 -9.61 -24.69 18.84
CA THR A 82 -10.38 -25.19 17.71
C THR A 82 -11.22 -24.09 17.05
N SER A 83 -10.87 -23.74 15.81
CA SER A 83 -11.84 -23.28 14.82
C SER A 83 -11.59 -24.03 13.51
N SER A 84 -12.40 -25.07 13.30
CA SER A 84 -12.46 -25.79 12.03
C SER A 84 -13.19 -24.93 11.00
N GLU A 85 -12.45 -24.10 10.26
CA GLU A 85 -12.92 -23.60 8.96
C GLU A 85 -12.37 -24.47 7.84
N GLY A 86 -13.28 -24.91 6.98
CA GLY A 86 -13.04 -25.90 5.93
C GLY A 86 -11.92 -25.51 4.97
N GLY A 87 -11.15 -26.51 4.59
CA GLY A 87 -9.98 -26.37 3.76
C GLY A 87 -10.24 -25.71 2.40
N CYS A 88 -9.20 -25.04 1.92
CA CYS A 88 -8.87 -25.06 0.51
C CYS A 88 -7.51 -25.73 0.44
N ASP A 89 -7.42 -26.89 -0.21
CA ASP A 89 -6.16 -27.41 -0.72
C ASP A 89 -5.52 -26.27 -1.51
N ILE A 90 -4.51 -25.59 -0.95
CA ILE A 90 -3.74 -24.60 -1.69
C ILE A 90 -2.76 -25.38 -2.58
N SER A 91 -3.30 -26.19 -3.49
CA SER A 91 -2.50 -27.00 -4.40
C SER A 91 -1.97 -26.09 -5.50
N SER A 92 -0.65 -26.09 -5.66
CA SER A 92 0.01 -25.47 -6.80
C SER A 92 -0.54 -26.06 -8.10
N CYS A 93 -0.93 -25.18 -9.03
CA CYS A 93 -1.54 -25.56 -10.29
C CYS A 93 -0.91 -24.76 -11.44
N PRO A 94 -0.99 -25.25 -12.69
CA PRO A 94 -0.63 -24.44 -13.83
C PRO A 94 -1.46 -23.15 -13.88
N LEU A 95 -0.86 -22.02 -14.28
CA LEU A 95 -1.57 -20.74 -14.41
C LEU A 95 -2.79 -20.86 -15.33
N SER A 96 -2.73 -21.69 -16.37
CA SER A 96 -3.87 -21.99 -17.25
C SER A 96 -5.10 -22.54 -16.50
N ALA A 97 -4.91 -23.26 -15.38
CA ALA A 97 -6.02 -23.75 -14.58
C ALA A 97 -6.77 -22.60 -13.89
N TYR A 98 -6.06 -21.58 -13.40
CA TYR A 98 -6.67 -20.38 -12.83
C TYR A 98 -7.44 -19.56 -13.87
N VAL A 99 -6.87 -19.43 -15.07
CA VAL A 99 -7.54 -18.75 -16.20
C VAL A 99 -8.86 -19.46 -16.57
N ALA A 100 -8.88 -20.79 -16.52
CA ALA A 100 -10.06 -21.58 -16.86
C ALA A 100 -11.23 -21.42 -15.86
N HIS A 101 -11.01 -20.83 -14.68
CA HIS A 101 -12.10 -20.50 -13.75
C HIS A 101 -12.93 -19.30 -14.20
N PHE A 102 -12.41 -18.46 -15.08
CA PHE A 102 -13.17 -17.35 -15.65
C PHE A 102 -14.09 -17.85 -16.78
N PRO A 103 -15.30 -17.27 -16.95
CA PRO A 103 -16.16 -17.58 -18.09
C PRO A 103 -15.42 -17.41 -19.43
N VAL A 104 -15.71 -18.26 -20.42
CA VAL A 104 -15.01 -18.28 -21.72
C VAL A 104 -15.09 -16.95 -22.47
N GLU A 105 -16.18 -16.20 -22.27
CA GLU A 105 -16.37 -14.86 -22.85
C GLU A 105 -15.61 -13.74 -22.12
N SER A 106 -14.95 -14.03 -21.00
CA SER A 106 -14.24 -13.02 -20.22
C SER A 106 -12.91 -12.68 -20.87
N GLU A 107 -12.65 -11.38 -21.00
CA GLU A 107 -11.32 -10.89 -21.37
C GLU A 107 -10.43 -10.90 -20.11
N VAL A 108 -9.72 -12.02 -19.94
CA VAL A 108 -8.80 -12.21 -18.81
C VAL A 108 -7.48 -11.48 -19.10
N GLU A 109 -7.08 -10.62 -18.16
CA GLU A 109 -5.83 -9.86 -18.19
C GLU A 109 -4.87 -10.33 -17.09
N TYR A 110 -3.57 -10.14 -17.36
CA TYR A 110 -2.47 -10.53 -16.49
C TYR A 110 -1.58 -9.31 -16.21
N ARG A 111 -1.11 -9.17 -14.97
CA ARG A 111 -0.07 -8.21 -14.59
C ARG A 111 0.98 -8.93 -13.78
N VAL A 112 2.19 -9.12 -14.31
CA VAL A 112 3.31 -9.62 -13.53
C VAL A 112 3.87 -8.48 -12.68
N ASN A 113 4.19 -8.77 -11.43
CA ASN A 113 4.68 -7.84 -10.42
C ASN A 113 3.85 -6.53 -10.41
N PRO A 114 2.54 -6.63 -10.13
CA PRO A 114 1.60 -5.51 -10.28
C PRO A 114 2.03 -4.33 -9.43
N HIS A 115 1.95 -3.13 -10.01
CA HIS A 115 2.15 -1.90 -9.24
C HIS A 115 1.05 -1.76 -8.20
N GLY A 116 1.30 -1.02 -7.12
CA GLY A 116 0.28 -0.75 -6.10
C GLY A 116 -1.05 -0.26 -6.65
N ARG A 117 -0.98 0.64 -7.63
CA ARG A 117 -2.13 1.15 -8.38
C ARG A 117 -2.99 0.04 -8.97
N ASP A 118 -2.35 -0.99 -9.56
CA ASP A 118 -3.06 -2.11 -10.18
C ASP A 118 -3.71 -2.99 -9.13
N VAL A 119 -3.03 -3.24 -8.01
CA VAL A 119 -3.59 -3.96 -6.86
C VAL A 119 -4.81 -3.21 -6.30
N LEU A 120 -4.67 -1.91 -6.03
CA LEU A 120 -5.77 -1.09 -5.52
C LEU A 120 -6.96 -1.11 -6.48
N ARG A 121 -6.71 -0.93 -7.78
CA ARG A 121 -7.75 -0.83 -8.80
C ARG A 121 -8.47 -2.15 -9.07
N TYR A 122 -7.72 -3.22 -9.27
CA TYR A 122 -8.29 -4.47 -9.78
C TYR A 122 -8.47 -5.52 -8.70
N TYR A 123 -7.55 -5.63 -7.74
CA TYR A 123 -7.66 -6.61 -6.66
C TYR A 123 -8.63 -6.16 -5.57
N TRP A 124 -8.54 -4.91 -5.12
CA TRP A 124 -9.48 -4.34 -4.13
C TRP A 124 -10.64 -3.56 -4.75
N GLY A 125 -10.84 -3.65 -6.08
CA GLY A 125 -11.98 -3.02 -6.76
C GLY A 125 -12.00 -1.50 -6.68
N GLY A 126 -10.84 -0.86 -6.53
CA GLY A 126 -10.72 0.59 -6.40
C GLY A 126 -11.07 1.12 -5.02
N TYR A 127 -11.09 0.29 -3.98
CA TYR A 127 -11.30 0.71 -2.60
C TYR A 127 -10.21 0.20 -1.69
N CYS A 128 -9.45 1.09 -1.06
CA CYS A 128 -8.48 0.68 -0.05
C CYS A 128 -9.22 0.02 1.12
N PRO A 129 -8.88 -1.22 1.54
CA PRO A 129 -9.59 -1.91 2.61
C PRO A 129 -9.37 -1.28 3.99
N PHE A 130 -8.47 -0.29 4.09
CA PHE A 130 -8.13 0.38 5.34
C PHE A 130 -8.67 1.81 5.42
N CYS A 131 -8.35 2.67 4.45
CA CYS A 131 -8.75 4.07 4.45
C CYS A 131 -9.93 4.39 3.53
N TYR A 132 -10.55 3.38 2.91
CA TYR A 132 -11.75 3.56 2.06
C TYR A 132 -11.63 4.65 0.97
N MET A 133 -10.41 4.87 0.46
CA MET A 133 -10.05 5.87 -0.56
C MET A 133 -9.81 7.31 -0.10
N ASP A 134 -9.88 7.59 1.20
CA ASP A 134 -9.47 8.88 1.74
C ASP A 134 -7.98 9.15 1.44
N GLY A 135 -7.19 8.08 1.48
CA GLY A 135 -5.74 8.13 1.25
C GLY A 135 -4.95 8.56 2.48
N TRP A 136 -5.64 8.89 3.56
CA TRP A 136 -5.07 9.22 4.86
C TRP A 136 -5.78 8.44 5.97
N TYR A 137 -5.20 8.47 7.17
CA TYR A 137 -5.81 7.96 8.38
C TYR A 137 -5.31 8.75 9.58
N CYS A 138 -6.08 8.75 10.67
CA CYS A 138 -5.68 9.36 11.93
C CYS A 138 -4.77 8.40 12.73
N PRO A 139 -3.49 8.73 12.98
CA PRO A 139 -2.53 7.83 13.62
C PRO A 139 -2.72 7.69 15.14
N GLY A 140 -3.59 8.50 15.76
CA GLY A 140 -4.00 8.36 17.16
C GLY A 140 -5.33 7.61 17.37
N CYS A 141 -6.05 7.25 16.30
CA CYS A 141 -7.38 6.61 16.38
C CYS A 141 -7.34 5.11 16.07
N GLY A 142 -8.43 4.41 16.40
CA GLY A 142 -8.54 2.94 16.42
C GLY A 142 -7.73 2.13 15.39
N PRO A 143 -7.84 2.42 14.07
CA PRO A 143 -7.10 1.69 13.03
C PRO A 143 -5.57 1.79 13.14
N ALA A 144 -5.03 2.83 13.79
CA ALA A 144 -3.60 3.03 13.96
C ALA A 144 -2.94 2.00 14.88
N MET A 145 -3.69 1.36 15.80
CA MET A 145 -3.17 0.25 16.61
C MET A 145 -2.70 -0.93 15.76
N GLN A 146 -3.19 -1.01 14.53
CA GLN A 146 -2.63 -1.91 13.57
C GLN A 146 -1.16 -1.50 13.35
N PHE A 147 -0.81 -0.30 12.93
CA PHE A 147 0.57 0.10 12.62
C PHE A 147 1.29 0.81 13.79
N PRO A 148 1.98 0.09 14.70
CA PRO A 148 2.48 0.69 15.93
C PRO A 148 3.62 1.67 15.65
N ASP A 149 4.46 1.36 14.66
CA ASP A 149 5.53 2.25 14.22
C ASP A 149 5.02 3.50 13.53
N LEU A 150 3.75 3.51 13.09
CA LEU A 150 3.08 4.67 12.51
C LEU A 150 2.09 5.33 13.49
N PHE A 151 2.08 4.91 14.75
CA PHE A 151 1.26 5.53 15.78
C PHE A 151 1.72 6.97 16.07
N GLY A 152 0.78 7.88 16.35
CA GLY A 152 1.04 9.32 16.44
C GLY A 152 -0.09 10.10 17.10
N GLY A 153 -0.09 11.42 16.89
CA GLY A 153 -1.14 12.31 17.39
C GLY A 153 -2.53 12.00 16.80
N CYS A 154 -3.57 12.46 17.47
CA CYS A 154 -4.92 12.48 16.90
C CYS A 154 -5.11 13.70 16.00
N ALA A 155 -6.13 13.65 15.13
CA ALA A 155 -6.56 14.78 14.28
C ALA A 155 -5.48 15.27 13.29
N VAL A 156 -4.63 14.36 12.84
CA VAL A 156 -3.65 14.62 11.76
C VAL A 156 -3.91 13.66 10.59
N ASP A 157 -3.73 14.16 9.37
CA ASP A 157 -3.94 13.39 8.15
C ASP A 157 -2.62 12.74 7.72
N GLN A 158 -2.33 11.56 8.28
CA GLN A 158 -1.16 10.79 7.87
C GLN A 158 -1.50 9.88 6.68
N SER A 159 -0.58 9.80 5.73
CA SER A 159 -0.65 8.94 4.55
C SER A 159 -0.96 7.49 4.89
N CYS A 160 -1.91 6.89 4.18
CA CYS A 160 -2.32 5.52 4.43
C CYS A 160 -1.23 4.51 4.00
N PRO A 161 -0.73 3.65 4.91
CA PRO A 161 0.32 2.69 4.59
C PRO A 161 -0.14 1.57 3.65
N VAL A 162 -1.46 1.37 3.54
CA VAL A 162 -2.03 0.33 2.70
C VAL A 162 -2.16 0.78 1.26
N CYS A 163 -2.60 2.02 0.97
CA CYS A 163 -2.74 2.45 -0.43
C CYS A 163 -1.55 3.25 -0.96
N TYR A 164 -0.76 3.92 -0.13
CA TYR A 164 0.45 4.64 -0.61
C TYR A 164 1.74 3.87 -0.41
N GLY A 165 1.66 2.79 0.36
CA GLY A 165 2.81 2.06 0.82
C GLY A 165 3.29 2.55 2.18
N TYR A 166 3.83 1.61 2.94
CA TYR A 166 4.29 1.75 4.31
C TYR A 166 5.50 2.65 4.40
N ASP A 167 6.49 2.48 3.51
CA ASP A 167 7.68 3.33 3.50
C ASP A 167 7.33 4.78 3.19
N PHE A 168 6.39 4.99 2.26
CA PHE A 168 5.85 6.31 2.00
C PHE A 168 5.14 6.88 3.24
N ALA A 169 4.27 6.10 3.88
CA ALA A 169 3.59 6.51 5.11
C ALA A 169 4.54 6.76 6.29
N MET A 170 5.68 6.07 6.35
CA MET A 170 6.72 6.28 7.34
C MET A 170 7.49 7.58 7.09
N ASN A 171 7.87 7.84 5.83
CA ASN A 171 8.50 9.10 5.45
C ASN A 171 7.57 10.29 5.71
N ASP A 172 6.29 10.16 5.35
CA ASP A 172 5.28 11.16 5.64
C ASP A 172 5.15 11.45 7.15
N LYS A 173 5.18 10.39 7.98
CA LYS A 173 5.21 10.56 9.44
C LYS A 173 6.42 11.35 9.92
N ILE A 174 7.60 11.14 9.34
CA ILE A 174 8.82 11.86 9.72
C ILE A 174 8.65 13.36 9.42
N MET A 175 8.17 13.69 8.21
CA MET A 175 7.91 15.09 7.82
C MET A 175 6.84 15.73 8.71
N LEU A 176 5.76 15.00 9.00
CA LEU A 176 4.69 15.48 9.88
C LEU A 176 5.22 15.81 11.29
N ARG A 177 6.08 14.96 11.86
CA ARG A 177 6.70 15.23 13.16
C ARG A 177 7.60 16.46 13.15
N GLU A 178 8.33 16.68 12.07
CA GLU A 178 9.15 17.88 11.95
C GLU A 178 8.27 19.15 11.91
N ILE A 179 7.17 19.12 11.17
CA ILE A 179 6.18 20.21 11.19
C ILE A 179 5.63 20.46 12.62
N GLU A 180 5.21 19.40 13.32
CA GLU A 180 4.70 19.46 14.70
C GLU A 180 5.74 20.08 15.67
N GLU A 181 7.04 19.77 15.49
CA GLU A 181 8.12 20.36 16.30
C GLU A 181 8.26 21.86 16.06
N TYR A 182 8.15 22.32 14.82
CA TYR A 182 8.20 23.75 14.49
C TYR A 182 6.95 24.49 14.96
N GLU A 183 5.77 23.89 14.85
CA GLU A 183 4.52 24.43 15.40
C GLU A 183 4.60 24.58 16.92
N SER A 184 5.15 23.59 17.61
CA SER A 184 5.39 23.65 19.05
C SER A 184 6.35 24.79 19.43
N ARG A 185 7.43 24.99 18.65
CA ARG A 185 8.35 26.14 18.81
C ARG A 185 7.64 27.46 18.57
N LEU A 186 6.80 27.57 17.54
CA LEU A 186 6.02 28.76 17.22
C LEU A 186 5.03 29.09 18.35
N TRP A 187 4.35 28.08 18.89
CA TRP A 187 3.45 28.22 20.03
C TRP A 187 4.19 28.67 21.30
N GLY A 188 5.34 28.08 21.60
CA GLY A 188 6.20 28.50 22.72
C GLY A 188 6.74 29.92 22.57
N ALA A 189 6.92 30.39 21.33
CA ALA A 189 7.39 31.73 20.99
C ALA A 189 6.29 32.79 20.95
N LYS A 190 5.07 32.52 21.47
CA LYS A 190 3.93 33.47 21.45
C LYS A 190 4.27 34.89 21.89
N SER A 191 5.12 35.03 22.92
CA SER A 191 5.56 36.32 23.47
C SER A 191 6.93 36.78 22.94
N GLY A 192 7.48 36.08 21.94
CA GLY A 192 8.76 36.38 21.30
C GLY A 192 8.69 37.48 20.23
N PRO A 193 9.83 37.82 19.60
CA PRO A 193 9.89 38.80 18.53
C PRO A 193 9.00 38.41 17.34
N ALA A 194 8.30 39.39 16.76
CA ALA A 194 7.41 39.17 15.62
C ALA A 194 8.15 38.63 14.38
N GLU A 195 9.38 39.08 14.17
CA GLU A 195 10.24 38.63 13.06
C GLU A 195 10.56 37.14 13.16
N TYR A 196 11.00 36.67 14.33
CA TYR A 196 11.25 35.24 14.58
C TYR A 196 9.99 34.37 14.39
N ARG A 197 8.82 34.87 14.80
CA ARG A 197 7.55 34.16 14.56
C ARG A 197 7.18 34.11 13.09
N ALA A 198 7.47 35.16 12.32
CA ALA A 198 7.23 35.20 10.89
C ALA A 198 8.16 34.24 10.13
N GLU A 199 9.44 34.18 10.51
CA GLU A 199 10.41 33.21 9.99
C GLU A 199 9.94 31.77 10.25
N LEU A 200 9.59 31.43 11.49
CA LEU A 200 9.06 30.09 11.82
C LEU A 200 7.78 29.74 11.04
N ARG A 201 6.85 30.69 10.90
CA ARG A 201 5.64 30.47 10.09
C ARG A 201 5.99 30.17 8.63
N GLN A 202 6.93 30.91 8.06
CA GLN A 202 7.38 30.69 6.69
C GLN A 202 8.03 29.31 6.53
N GLU A 203 8.90 28.90 7.45
CA GLU A 203 9.53 27.58 7.45
C GLU A 203 8.47 26.45 7.53
N ILE A 204 7.45 26.60 8.40
CA ILE A 204 6.35 25.63 8.49
C ILE A 204 5.61 25.53 7.16
N LEU A 205 5.24 26.66 6.53
CA LEU A 205 4.52 26.65 5.25
C LEU A 205 5.33 26.00 4.12
N GLU A 206 6.65 26.18 4.11
CA GLU A 206 7.54 25.52 3.16
C GLU A 206 7.58 23.99 3.35
N MET A 207 7.69 23.52 4.60
CA MET A 207 7.65 22.09 4.92
C MET A 207 6.28 21.46 4.61
N VAL A 208 5.18 22.17 4.93
CA VAL A 208 3.82 21.74 4.62
C VAL A 208 3.66 21.61 3.10
N ARG A 209 4.11 22.60 2.33
CA ARG A 209 4.08 22.55 0.87
C ARG A 209 4.83 21.32 0.35
N GLU A 210 6.08 21.13 0.76
CA GLU A 210 6.89 19.99 0.34
C GLU A 210 6.20 18.66 0.63
N ARG A 211 5.68 18.50 1.86
CA ARG A 211 4.93 17.32 2.29
C ARG A 211 3.72 17.07 1.38
N TYR A 212 2.88 18.07 1.15
CA TYR A 212 1.66 17.89 0.37
C TYR A 212 1.92 17.74 -1.13
N GLU A 213 3.01 18.28 -1.69
CA GLU A 213 3.46 17.99 -3.05
C GLU A 213 3.85 16.52 -3.22
N LEU A 214 4.57 15.94 -2.25
CA LEU A 214 4.93 14.52 -2.25
C LEU A 214 3.69 13.63 -2.13
N ILE A 215 2.75 13.99 -1.25
CA ILE A 215 1.48 13.27 -1.10
C ILE A 215 0.66 13.36 -2.39
N ASP A 216 0.54 14.54 -3.00
CA ASP A 216 -0.20 14.70 -4.25
C ASP A 216 0.43 13.91 -5.40
N ALA A 217 1.76 13.90 -5.51
CA ALA A 217 2.46 13.07 -6.49
C ALA A 217 2.14 11.58 -6.30
N ARG A 218 2.19 11.08 -5.04
CA ARG A 218 1.82 9.70 -4.72
C ARG A 218 0.35 9.41 -4.99
N ARG A 219 -0.55 10.36 -4.72
CA ARG A 219 -1.98 10.26 -5.06
C ARG A 219 -2.18 10.04 -6.55
N GLN A 220 -1.52 10.84 -7.37
CA GLN A 220 -1.59 10.73 -8.83
C GLN A 220 -1.03 9.40 -9.33
N GLU A 221 0.12 8.97 -8.79
CA GLU A 221 0.73 7.68 -9.08
C GLU A 221 -0.23 6.52 -8.78
N MET A 222 -0.96 6.61 -7.67
CA MET A 222 -1.94 5.63 -7.21
C MET A 222 -3.31 5.75 -7.89
N GLY A 223 -3.51 6.74 -8.77
CA GLY A 223 -4.76 6.97 -9.49
C GLY A 223 -5.87 7.59 -8.64
N LEU A 224 -5.53 8.29 -7.56
CA LEU A 224 -6.44 9.05 -6.72
C LEU A 224 -6.61 10.50 -7.22
N SER A 225 -7.63 11.18 -6.69
CA SER A 225 -7.84 12.62 -6.94
C SER A 225 -6.69 13.45 -6.39
N ARG A 226 -6.38 14.57 -7.06
CA ARG A 226 -5.36 15.52 -6.63
C ARG A 226 -5.80 16.32 -5.41
N TYR A 227 -4.82 16.78 -4.64
CA TYR A 227 -4.98 17.85 -3.69
C TYR A 227 -4.72 19.21 -4.34
N ASP A 228 -5.38 20.23 -3.79
CA ASP A 228 -5.03 21.62 -4.02
C ASP A 228 -4.00 22.01 -2.95
N VAL A 229 -2.71 21.84 -3.27
CA VAL A 229 -1.62 22.12 -2.34
C VAL A 229 -1.60 23.60 -1.94
N ASP A 230 -1.91 24.50 -2.87
CA ASP A 230 -1.93 25.92 -2.59
C ASP A 230 -3.03 26.27 -1.59
N ASP A 231 -4.23 25.73 -1.76
CA ASP A 231 -5.33 25.91 -0.81
C ASP A 231 -4.97 25.37 0.59
N ILE A 232 -4.35 24.20 0.69
CA ILE A 232 -3.92 23.62 1.97
C ILE A 232 -2.90 24.53 2.67
N VAL A 233 -1.88 25.00 1.94
CA VAL A 233 -0.82 25.87 2.49
C VAL A 233 -1.41 27.22 2.90
N GLU A 234 -2.29 27.82 2.09
CA GLU A 234 -2.93 29.11 2.40
C GLU A 234 -3.84 29.04 3.63
N ASN A 235 -4.45 27.88 3.89
CA ASN A 235 -5.37 27.68 5.00
C ASN A 235 -4.71 27.11 6.27
N TRP A 236 -3.41 26.73 6.23
CA TRP A 236 -2.76 25.96 7.31
C TRP A 236 -2.89 26.57 8.71
N PHE A 237 -2.80 27.90 8.84
CA PHE A 237 -2.91 28.61 10.11
C PHE A 237 -4.27 29.29 10.34
N LYS A 238 -5.24 29.16 9.43
CA LYS A 238 -6.49 29.95 9.52
C LYS A 238 -7.37 29.56 10.71
N ASP A 239 -7.27 28.33 11.19
CA ASP A 239 -8.05 27.84 12.33
C ASP A 239 -7.46 28.24 13.70
N ASP A 240 -6.24 28.80 13.74
CA ASP A 240 -5.53 29.22 14.97
C ASP A 240 -5.72 30.71 15.32
N ASP A 241 -6.31 31.50 14.42
CA ASP A 241 -6.50 32.95 14.56
C ASP A 241 -7.93 33.35 15.03
N GLU A 242 -8.79 32.40 15.40
CA GLU A 242 -10.09 32.61 16.09
C GLU A 242 -10.00 32.41 17.62
#